data_AF-A0A1Q9LI65-F1
#
_entry.id   AF-A0A1Q9LI65-F1
#
_cell.length_a   1.000
_cell.length_b   1.000
_cell.length_c   1.000
_cell.angle_alpha   90.00
_cell.angle_beta   90.00
_cell.angle_gamma   90.00
#
_symmetry.space_group_name_H-M   'P 1'
#
loop_
_entity.id
_entity.type
_entity.pdbx_description
1 polymer ?
#
loop_
_entity_poly.entity_id
_entity_poly.type
_entity_poly.pdbx_seq_one_letter_code
_entity_poly.pdbx_strand_id
1 'polypeptide(L)'
;MSWFDRFYRVPHDLRPLEAEIGRLAELMDAELVGATPVDAVPLDAVAEAVRPGLVRPARDEVTRQSIQVRARLARQDRLGELDRFRRRVLRTAAASMDEGVYRKVFVPYVETILPKRPG
;
A
#
# COMPACT_ATOMS: atom_id res chain seq x y z
N MET A 1 17.56 -28.74 3.96
CA MET A 1 16.59 -27.82 3.34
C MET A 1 16.50 -26.58 4.22
N SER A 2 16.91 -25.41 3.72
CA SER A 2 17.12 -24.20 4.56
C SER A 2 15.80 -23.49 4.88
N TRP A 3 15.71 -22.79 6.02
CA TRP A 3 14.60 -21.88 6.32
C TRP A 3 14.45 -20.78 5.24
N PHE A 4 15.58 -20.36 4.65
CA PHE A 4 15.58 -19.49 3.47
C PHE A 4 14.79 -20.12 2.32
N ASP A 5 15.05 -21.39 1.96
CA ASP A 5 14.33 -22.07 0.87
C ASP A 5 12.81 -22.12 1.10
N ARG A 6 12.36 -22.26 2.35
CA ARG A 6 10.93 -22.24 2.68
C ARG A 6 10.29 -20.87 2.46
N PHE A 7 11.01 -19.79 2.74
CA PHE A 7 10.54 -18.41 2.49
C PHE A 7 10.55 -18.02 1.01
N TYR A 8 11.47 -18.58 0.21
CA TYR A 8 11.58 -18.29 -1.23
C TYR A 8 10.79 -19.25 -2.13
N ARG A 9 10.33 -20.41 -1.64
CA ARG A 9 9.42 -21.33 -2.34
C ARG A 9 7.92 -21.09 -2.09
N VAL A 10 7.56 -20.08 -1.29
CA VAL A 10 6.15 -19.68 -1.17
C VAL A 10 5.68 -19.26 -2.57
N PRO A 11 4.52 -19.76 -3.05
CA PRO A 11 3.95 -19.35 -4.33
C PRO A 11 3.94 -17.83 -4.44
N HIS A 12 3.96 -17.30 -5.67
CA HIS A 12 3.95 -15.87 -6.05
C HIS A 12 2.69 -15.13 -5.62
N ASP A 13 2.35 -15.30 -4.35
CA ASP A 13 1.12 -14.95 -3.76
C ASP A 13 1.27 -13.56 -3.19
N LEU A 14 0.85 -12.58 -3.98
CA LEU A 14 0.76 -11.20 -3.55
C LEU A 14 -0.51 -10.94 -2.73
N ARG A 15 -1.40 -11.94 -2.56
CA ARG A 15 -2.66 -11.77 -1.80
C ARG A 15 -2.43 -11.32 -0.35
N PRO A 16 -1.40 -11.76 0.39
CA PRO A 16 -1.14 -11.24 1.74
C PRO A 16 -0.83 -9.75 1.73
N LEU A 17 0.06 -9.30 0.84
CA LEU A 17 0.37 -7.87 0.70
C LEU A 17 -0.85 -7.08 0.19
N GLU A 18 -1.65 -7.66 -0.71
CA GLU A 18 -2.90 -7.06 -1.17
C GLU A 18 -3.89 -6.84 -0.05
N ALA A 19 -4.05 -7.84 0.83
CA ALA A 19 -4.94 -7.77 1.99
C ALA A 19 -4.46 -6.70 2.97
N GLU A 20 -3.16 -6.61 3.25
CA GLU A 20 -2.61 -5.56 4.13
C GLU A 20 -2.77 -4.16 3.53
N ILE A 21 -2.57 -4.00 2.21
CA ILE A 21 -2.83 -2.72 1.55
C ILE A 21 -4.32 -2.38 1.55
N GLY A 22 -5.21 -3.36 1.35
CA GLY A 22 -6.66 -3.17 1.42
C GLY A 22 -7.10 -2.73 2.82
N ARG A 23 -6.64 -3.43 3.86
CA ARG A 23 -6.87 -3.04 5.26
C ARG A 23 -6.35 -1.64 5.55
N LEU A 24 -5.18 -1.29 5.04
CA LEU A 24 -4.64 0.05 5.19
C LEU A 24 -5.52 1.11 4.51
N ALA A 25 -6.05 0.82 3.31
CA ALA A 25 -6.98 1.72 2.62
C ALA A 25 -8.24 1.97 3.46
N GLU A 26 -8.87 0.90 3.98
CA GLU A 26 -10.05 0.99 4.85
C GLU A 26 -9.78 1.82 6.10
N LEU A 27 -8.62 1.62 6.75
CA LEU A 27 -8.24 2.40 7.93
C LEU A 27 -7.98 3.88 7.60
N MET A 28 -7.34 4.18 6.46
CA MET A 28 -7.14 5.57 6.03
C MET A 28 -8.46 6.26 5.70
N ASP A 29 -9.37 5.57 5.02
CA ASP A 29 -10.69 6.09 4.65
C ASP A 29 -11.54 6.37 5.89
N ALA A 30 -11.67 5.37 6.78
CA ALA A 30 -12.50 5.49 7.98
C ALA A 30 -12.05 6.62 8.92
N GLU A 31 -10.73 6.80 9.07
CA GLU A 31 -10.18 7.83 9.97
C GLU A 31 -10.28 9.24 9.36
N LEU A 32 -10.15 9.38 8.03
CA LEU A 32 -10.12 10.68 7.38
C LEU A 32 -11.51 11.19 6.98
N VAL A 33 -12.44 10.30 6.63
CA VAL A 33 -13.84 10.66 6.34
C VAL A 33 -14.57 11.12 7.62
N GLY A 34 -14.17 10.62 8.79
CA GLY A 34 -14.77 10.98 10.08
C GLY A 34 -14.25 12.29 10.71
N ALA A 35 -13.09 12.79 10.29
CA ALA A 35 -12.39 13.86 11.00
C ALA A 35 -12.67 15.26 10.44
N THR A 36 -12.67 15.47 9.12
CA THR A 36 -12.92 16.75 8.41
C THR A 36 -12.94 16.44 6.90
N PRO A 37 -13.72 17.13 6.03
CA PRO A 37 -13.64 16.92 4.59
C PRO A 37 -12.19 17.09 4.10
N VAL A 38 -11.63 16.06 3.45
CA VAL A 38 -10.23 16.02 2.97
C VAL A 38 -9.96 17.10 1.91
N ASP A 39 -11.01 17.70 1.38
CA ASP A 39 -10.94 18.87 0.48
C ASP A 39 -10.69 20.19 1.19
N ALA A 40 -10.90 20.26 2.50
CA ALA A 40 -10.67 21.45 3.31
C ALA A 40 -9.33 21.41 4.08
N VAL A 41 -8.60 20.29 4.07
CA VAL A 41 -7.40 20.09 4.88
C VAL A 41 -6.13 20.08 4.01
N PRO A 42 -5.10 20.89 4.32
CA PRO A 42 -3.80 20.83 3.64
C PRO A 42 -3.20 19.41 3.73
N LEU A 43 -2.56 18.93 2.65
CA LEU A 43 -2.00 17.57 2.57
C LEU A 43 -1.11 17.21 3.77
N ASP A 44 -0.31 18.17 4.23
CA ASP A 44 0.60 18.04 5.36
C ASP A 44 -0.17 17.83 6.69
N ALA A 45 -1.33 18.47 6.83
CA ALA A 45 -2.22 18.29 7.97
C ALA A 45 -3.04 17.00 7.86
N VAL A 46 -3.34 16.50 6.66
CA VAL A 46 -4.00 15.20 6.45
C VAL A 46 -3.09 14.06 6.91
N ALA A 47 -1.78 14.15 6.67
CA ALA A 47 -0.81 13.16 7.13
C ALA A 47 -0.73 13.07 8.66
N GLU A 48 -0.89 14.20 9.36
CA GLU A 48 -0.88 14.33 10.83
C GLU A 48 -2.25 14.04 11.47
N ALA A 49 -3.36 14.25 10.76
CA ALA A 49 -4.73 14.09 11.28
C ALA A 49 -5.19 12.62 11.36
N VAL A 50 -4.55 11.72 10.64
CA VAL A 50 -4.82 10.28 10.77
C VAL A 50 -4.36 9.83 12.16
N ARG A 51 -5.27 9.31 13.00
CA ARG A 51 -4.91 8.82 14.35
C ARG A 51 -3.70 7.88 14.25
N PRO A 52 -2.55 8.26 14.85
CA PRO A 52 -1.31 7.50 14.69
C PRO A 52 -1.40 6.06 15.18
N GLY A 53 -2.33 5.74 16.07
CA GLY A 53 -2.40 4.45 16.77
C GLY A 53 -2.69 3.23 15.87
N LEU A 54 -3.56 3.36 14.86
CA LEU A 54 -3.98 2.21 14.02
C LEU A 54 -3.40 2.26 12.60
N VAL A 55 -3.29 3.44 12.01
CA VAL A 55 -2.78 3.56 10.64
C VAL A 55 -1.27 3.42 10.58
N ARG A 56 -0.53 3.93 11.58
CA ARG A 56 0.94 3.85 11.56
C ARG A 56 1.45 2.40 11.58
N PRO A 57 0.99 1.50 12.48
CA PRO A 57 1.43 0.11 12.45
C PRO A 57 1.11 -0.60 11.13
N ALA A 58 -0.07 -0.33 10.54
CA ALA A 58 -0.45 -0.88 9.25
C ALA A 58 0.43 -0.35 8.10
N ARG A 59 0.76 0.95 8.09
CA ARG A 59 1.72 1.55 7.15
C ARG A 59 3.10 0.91 7.29
N ASP A 60 3.58 0.70 8.51
CA ASP A 60 4.90 0.12 8.75
C ASP A 60 4.97 -1.32 8.23
N GLU A 61 3.92 -2.11 8.46
CA GLU A 61 3.85 -3.49 7.99
C GLU A 61 3.76 -3.57 6.46
N VAL A 62 2.88 -2.77 5.83
CA VAL A 62 2.79 -2.69 4.36
C VAL A 62 4.12 -2.27 3.75
N THR A 63 4.79 -1.28 4.34
CA THR A 63 6.11 -0.82 3.87
C THR A 63 7.14 -1.95 3.95
N ARG A 64 7.20 -2.65 5.09
CA ARG A 64 8.11 -3.78 5.30
C ARG A 64 7.87 -4.91 4.29
N GLN A 65 6.61 -5.31 4.09
CA GLN A 65 6.27 -6.34 3.14
C GLN A 65 6.56 -5.92 1.70
N SER A 66 6.32 -4.66 1.34
CA SER A 66 6.62 -4.14 -0.01
C SER A 66 8.11 -4.26 -0.36
N ILE A 67 9.00 -3.98 0.60
CA ILE A 67 10.46 -4.11 0.42
C ILE A 67 10.83 -5.57 0.16
N GLN A 68 10.29 -6.50 0.95
CA GLN A 68 10.55 -7.93 0.80
C GLN A 68 10.04 -8.46 -0.55
N VAL A 69 8.82 -8.07 -0.95
CA VAL A 69 8.22 -8.46 -2.23
C VAL A 69 9.03 -7.91 -3.41
N ARG A 70 9.44 -6.64 -3.37
CA ARG A 70 10.28 -6.04 -4.41
C ARG A 70 11.61 -6.73 -4.55
N ALA A 71 12.32 -6.96 -3.44
CA ALA A 71 13.60 -7.65 -3.44
C ALA A 71 13.47 -9.09 -3.99
N ARG A 72 12.38 -9.79 -3.64
CA ARG A 72 12.10 -11.14 -4.15
C ARG A 72 11.83 -11.14 -5.65
N LEU A 73 10.97 -10.24 -6.15
CA LEU A 73 10.64 -10.15 -7.58
C LEU A 73 11.84 -9.70 -8.43
N ALA A 74 12.70 -8.82 -7.91
CA ALA A 74 13.94 -8.42 -8.57
C ALA A 74 14.87 -9.61 -8.80
N ARG A 75 15.07 -10.46 -7.77
CA ARG A 75 15.91 -11.66 -7.86
C ARG A 75 15.41 -12.70 -8.86
N GLN A 76 14.14 -12.61 -9.25
CA GLN A 76 13.48 -13.54 -10.17
C GLN A 76 13.24 -12.93 -11.57
N ASP A 77 13.74 -11.71 -11.82
CA ASP A 77 13.48 -10.94 -13.05
C ASP A 77 11.98 -10.74 -13.37
N ARG A 78 11.15 -10.59 -12.32
CA ARG A 78 9.68 -10.50 -12.42
C ARG A 78 9.13 -9.17 -11.97
N LEU A 79 9.94 -8.11 -12.05
CA LEU A 79 9.53 -6.76 -11.64
C LEU A 79 8.31 -6.22 -12.39
N GLY A 80 8.00 -6.71 -13.61
CA GLY A 80 6.78 -6.35 -14.34
C GLY A 80 5.48 -6.77 -13.65
N GLU A 81 5.53 -7.67 -12.67
CA GLU A 81 4.37 -8.04 -11.85
C GLU A 81 4.02 -6.99 -10.80
N LEU A 82 5.00 -6.19 -10.35
CA LEU A 82 4.74 -5.07 -9.45
C LEU A 82 3.85 -4.02 -10.12
N ASP A 83 4.05 -3.77 -11.41
CA ASP A 83 3.24 -2.80 -12.15
C ASP A 83 1.78 -3.27 -12.26
N ARG A 84 1.55 -4.57 -12.53
CA ARG A 84 0.21 -5.16 -12.56
C ARG A 84 -0.43 -5.15 -11.18
N PHE A 85 0.33 -5.52 -10.16
CA PHE A 85 -0.11 -5.53 -8.76
C PHE A 85 -0.53 -4.14 -8.30
N ARG A 86 0.31 -3.14 -8.52
CA ARG A 86 0.03 -1.73 -8.22
C ARG A 86 -1.25 -1.26 -8.89
N ARG A 87 -1.41 -1.52 -10.20
CA ARG A 87 -2.64 -1.13 -10.92
C ARG A 87 -3.89 -1.77 -10.32
N ARG A 88 -3.80 -3.03 -9.88
CA ARG A 88 -4.91 -3.74 -9.24
C ARG A 88 -5.27 -3.09 -7.90
N VAL A 89 -4.29 -2.92 -7.02
CA VAL A 89 -4.45 -2.27 -5.70
C VAL A 89 -5.08 -0.89 -5.83
N LEU A 90 -4.54 -0.05 -6.73
CA LEU A 90 -5.06 1.31 -6.95
C LEU A 90 -6.49 1.28 -7.48
N ARG A 91 -6.82 0.37 -8.39
CA ARG A 91 -8.18 0.21 -8.92
C ARG A 91 -9.16 -0.22 -7.84
N THR A 92 -8.78 -1.18 -7.00
CA THR A 92 -9.64 -1.66 -5.90
C THR A 92 -9.92 -0.53 -4.92
N ALA A 93 -8.88 0.20 -4.47
CA ALA A 93 -9.05 1.31 -3.54
C ALA A 93 -9.88 2.46 -4.15
N ALA A 94 -9.69 2.78 -5.43
CA ALA A 94 -10.47 3.81 -6.11
C ALA A 94 -11.98 3.51 -6.16
N ALA A 95 -12.37 2.23 -6.05
CA ALA A 95 -13.78 1.83 -6.10
C ALA A 95 -14.49 1.94 -4.75
N SER A 96 -13.76 2.00 -3.64
CA SER A 96 -14.32 1.90 -2.29
C SER A 96 -13.99 3.06 -1.36
N MET A 97 -13.01 3.90 -1.72
CA MET A 97 -12.48 4.95 -0.87
C MET A 97 -12.94 6.33 -1.32
N ASP A 98 -13.07 7.26 -0.38
CA ASP A 98 -13.32 8.67 -0.69
C ASP A 98 -12.29 9.21 -1.71
N GLU A 99 -12.76 9.98 -2.69
CA GLU A 99 -11.93 10.45 -3.80
C GLU A 99 -10.79 11.37 -3.32
N GLY A 100 -11.06 12.20 -2.31
CA GLY A 100 -10.07 13.08 -1.70
C GLY A 100 -8.98 12.27 -0.99
N VAL A 101 -9.37 11.32 -0.14
CA VAL A 101 -8.44 10.38 0.53
C VAL A 101 -7.62 9.59 -0.48
N TYR A 102 -8.29 9.06 -1.51
CA TYR A 102 -7.67 8.29 -2.58
C TYR A 102 -6.57 9.06 -3.30
N ARG A 103 -6.90 10.22 -3.86
CA ARG A 103 -5.95 10.97 -4.69
C ARG A 103 -4.86 11.64 -3.87
N LYS A 104 -5.17 12.17 -2.69
CA LYS A 104 -4.24 13.00 -1.90
C LYS A 104 -3.37 12.20 -0.94
N VAL A 105 -3.81 11.03 -0.49
CA VAL A 105 -3.12 10.28 0.56
C VAL A 105 -2.67 8.91 0.07
N PHE A 106 -3.63 8.10 -0.39
CA PHE A 106 -3.36 6.70 -0.66
C PHE A 106 -2.53 6.50 -1.92
N VAL A 107 -2.86 7.17 -3.03
CA VAL A 107 -2.07 7.09 -4.27
C VAL A 107 -0.60 7.50 -4.02
N PRO A 108 -0.31 8.68 -3.44
CA PRO A 108 1.07 9.04 -3.12
C PRO A 108 1.78 8.00 -2.25
N TYR A 109 1.13 7.51 -1.19
CA TYR A 109 1.70 6.48 -0.33
C TYR A 109 2.04 5.20 -1.12
N VAL A 110 1.09 4.66 -1.88
CA VAL A 110 1.31 3.46 -2.70
C VAL A 110 2.44 3.66 -3.71
N GLU A 111 2.58 4.85 -4.29
CA GLU A 111 3.68 5.15 -5.21
C GLU A 111 5.06 5.19 -4.53
N THR A 112 5.14 5.45 -3.22
CA THR A 112 6.41 5.35 -2.48
C THR A 112 6.85 3.90 -2.28
N ILE A 113 5.91 3.02 -1.92
CA ILE A 113 6.21 1.62 -1.58
C ILE A 113 6.27 0.71 -2.81
N LEU A 114 5.48 1.02 -3.84
CA LEU A 114 5.41 0.32 -5.13
C LEU A 114 5.65 1.35 -6.25
N PRO A 115 6.92 1.75 -6.49
CA PRO A 115 7.21 2.77 -7.49
C PRO A 115 6.94 2.26 -8.91
N LYS A 116 6.58 3.19 -9.80
CA LYS A 116 6.57 2.94 -11.26
C LYS A 116 7.98 2.54 -11.68
N ARG A 117 8.10 1.53 -12.54
CA ARG A 117 9.39 1.29 -13.22
C ARG A 117 9.70 2.45 -14.16
N PRO A 118 10.94 2.97 -14.18
CA PRO A 118 11.36 3.84 -15.27
C PRO A 118 11.24 3.04 -16.58
N GLY A 119 10.54 3.63 -17.55
CA GLY A 119 10.35 3.06 -18.88
C GLY A 119 11.62 3.09 -19.72
#